data_AF-A0A661RLF2-F1
#
_entry.id   AF-A0A661RLF2-F1
#
_cell.length_a   1.000
_cell.length_b   1.000
_cell.length_c   1.000
_cell.angle_alpha   90.00
_cell.angle_beta   90.00
_cell.angle_gamma   90.00
#
_symmetry.space_group_name_H-M   'P 1'
#
loop_
_entity.id
_entity.type
_entity.pdbx_description
1 polymer ?
#
loop_
_entity_poly.entity_id
_entity_poly.type
_entity_poly.pdbx_seq_one_letter_code
_entity_poly.pdbx_strand_id
1 'polypeptide(L)'
;MKEIKDIIKVLENAKNESTESPYWLVLDPRQNMMCNVHHLAAQITGPFFCREDAEDYLESRSYAHSDKAVVYCLSGYWSGKYNCLHRALEGKS
;
A
#
# COMPACT_ATOMS: atom_id res chain seq x y z
N MET A 1 5.22 -19.77 -7.29
CA MET A 1 4.71 -20.31 -5.99
C MET A 1 5.45 -19.77 -4.78
N LYS A 2 6.80 -19.66 -4.78
CA LYS A 2 7.56 -19.08 -3.66
C LYS A 2 7.13 -17.64 -3.35
N GLU A 3 7.07 -16.79 -4.37
CA GLU A 3 6.66 -15.38 -4.28
C GLU A 3 5.23 -15.19 -3.73
N ILE A 4 4.28 -16.06 -4.10
CA ILE A 4 2.91 -16.01 -3.57
C ILE A 4 2.89 -16.33 -2.07
N LYS A 5 3.71 -17.30 -1.62
CA LYS A 5 3.82 -17.63 -0.19
C LYS A 5 4.42 -16.48 0.61
N ASP A 6 5.38 -15.77 0.03
CA ASP A 6 6.01 -14.61 0.67
C ASP A 6 4.99 -13.47 0.85
N ILE A 7 4.16 -13.18 -0.17
CA ILE A 7 3.07 -12.20 -0.08
C ILE A 7 2.04 -12.58 0.99
N ILE A 8 1.63 -13.85 1.04
CA ILE A 8 0.68 -14.34 2.05
C ILE A 8 1.27 -14.16 3.46
N LYS A 9 2.54 -14.53 3.65
CA LYS A 9 3.23 -14.36 4.93
C LYS A 9 3.31 -12.90 5.35
N VAL A 10 3.54 -11.99 4.41
CA VAL A 10 3.53 -10.55 4.66
C VAL A 10 2.13 -10.11 5.14
N LEU A 11 1.08 -10.52 4.42
CA LEU A 11 -0.30 -10.18 4.77
C LEU A 11 -0.72 -10.71 6.15
N GLU A 12 -0.29 -11.92 6.53
CA GLU A 12 -0.56 -12.51 7.86
C GLU A 12 0.08 -11.72 9.00
N ASN A 13 1.22 -11.05 8.75
CA ASN A 13 2.00 -10.33 9.77
C ASN A 13 1.85 -8.81 9.68
N ALA A 14 1.07 -8.30 8.72
CA ALA A 14 0.94 -6.87 8.48
C ALA A 14 0.25 -6.17 9.66
N LYS A 15 0.86 -5.10 10.16
CA LYS A 15 0.22 -4.26 11.19
C LYS A 15 -1.03 -3.63 10.60
N ASN A 16 -2.20 -3.90 11.18
CA ASN A 16 -3.44 -3.49 10.54
C ASN A 16 -3.77 -1.99 10.64
N GLU A 17 -3.05 -1.20 11.43
CA GLU A 17 -3.36 0.23 11.68
C GLU A 17 -4.86 0.48 11.96
N SER A 18 -5.53 -0.48 12.62
CA SER A 18 -6.99 -0.48 12.84
C SER A 18 -7.83 -0.34 11.55
N THR A 19 -7.29 -0.79 10.42
CA THR A 19 -7.85 -0.70 9.08
C THR A 19 -8.22 -2.10 8.58
N GLU A 20 -9.43 -2.26 8.05
CA GLU A 20 -9.85 -3.53 7.47
C GLU A 20 -9.18 -3.75 6.11
N SER A 21 -8.52 -4.90 5.95
CA SER A 21 -7.78 -5.28 4.74
C SER A 21 -6.80 -4.17 4.31
N PRO A 22 -5.79 -3.86 5.15
CA PRO A 22 -4.89 -2.74 4.95
C PRO A 22 -3.99 -2.96 3.73
N TYR A 23 -3.64 -1.89 3.03
CA TYR A 23 -2.52 -1.85 2.10
C TYR A 23 -1.89 -0.46 2.14
N TRP A 24 -0.61 -0.37 1.79
CA TRP A 24 0.14 0.88 1.86
C TRP A 24 0.43 1.43 0.47
N LEU A 25 0.45 2.74 0.40
CA LEU A 25 0.84 3.52 -0.77
C LEU A 25 1.85 4.56 -0.35
N VAL A 26 2.77 4.90 -1.25
CA VAL A 26 3.52 6.15 -1.16
C VAL A 26 2.72 7.22 -1.88
N LEU A 27 2.38 8.30 -1.17
CA LEU A 27 1.64 9.44 -1.69
C LEU A 27 2.55 10.67 -1.74
N ASP A 28 2.78 11.24 -2.93
CA ASP A 28 3.55 12.47 -3.12
C ASP A 28 2.64 13.63 -3.59
N PRO A 29 2.23 14.51 -2.66
CA PRO A 29 1.29 15.59 -2.98
C PRO A 29 1.87 16.62 -3.96
N ARG A 30 3.21 16.77 -4.06
CA ARG A 30 3.82 17.77 -4.94
C ARG A 30 3.71 17.42 -6.42
N GLN A 31 3.43 16.17 -6.77
CA GLN A 31 3.23 15.78 -8.16
C GLN A 31 1.88 16.26 -8.74
N ASN A 32 1.00 16.80 -7.90
CA ASN A 32 -0.27 17.41 -8.31
C ASN A 32 -0.12 18.91 -8.52
N MET A 33 0.53 19.26 -9.63
CA MET A 33 0.60 20.63 -10.12
C MET A 33 -0.63 21.00 -10.98
N MET A 34 -1.47 20.01 -11.34
CA MET A 34 -2.68 20.20 -12.14
C MET A 34 -3.76 19.19 -11.78
N CYS A 35 -5.02 19.66 -11.71
CA CYS A 35 -6.17 18.81 -11.40
C CYS A 35 -6.59 17.96 -12.62
N ASN A 36 -5.80 16.95 -12.95
CA ASN A 36 -6.16 15.92 -13.93
C ASN A 36 -5.81 14.51 -13.43
N VAL A 37 -6.42 13.49 -14.03
CA VAL A 37 -6.31 12.10 -13.57
C VAL A 37 -4.88 11.55 -13.66
N HIS A 38 -4.10 11.99 -14.65
CA HIS A 38 -2.73 11.51 -14.84
C HIS A 38 -1.79 12.04 -13.76
N HIS A 39 -1.93 13.31 -13.38
CA HIS A 39 -1.17 13.88 -12.27
C HIS A 39 -1.58 13.26 -10.94
N LEU A 40 -2.88 13.03 -10.72
CA LEU A 40 -3.36 12.33 -9.53
C LEU A 40 -2.78 10.91 -9.43
N ALA A 41 -2.76 10.16 -10.54
CA ALA A 41 -2.18 8.81 -10.57
C ALA A 41 -0.68 8.82 -10.32
N ALA A 42 0.06 9.82 -10.84
CA ALA A 42 1.49 9.94 -10.63
C ALA A 42 1.87 10.09 -9.15
N GLN A 43 1.00 10.71 -8.34
CA GLN A 43 1.23 10.88 -6.90
C GLN A 43 1.27 9.57 -6.13
N ILE A 44 0.77 8.47 -6.71
CA ILE A 44 0.50 7.23 -6.01
C ILE A 44 1.49 6.18 -6.50
N THR A 45 2.27 5.62 -5.57
CA THR A 45 3.12 4.45 -5.84
C THR A 45 2.73 3.29 -4.93
N GLY A 46 2.65 2.09 -5.51
CA GLY A 46 2.20 0.87 -4.84
C GLY A 46 1.19 0.10 -5.70
N PRO A 47 0.38 -0.81 -5.11
CA PRO A 47 0.22 -1.07 -3.67
C PRO A 47 1.35 -1.89 -3.04
N PHE A 48 1.58 -1.67 -1.75
CA PHE A 48 2.43 -2.47 -0.88
C PHE A 48 1.58 -3.21 0.16
N PHE A 49 1.95 -4.45 0.49
CA PHE A 49 1.22 -5.29 1.46
C PHE A 49 1.86 -5.29 2.85
N CYS A 50 3.01 -4.63 3.00
CA CYS A 50 3.73 -4.39 4.23
C CYS A 50 4.00 -2.89 4.35
N ARG A 51 3.94 -2.34 5.57
CA ARG A 51 4.31 -0.94 5.79
C ARG A 51 5.81 -0.74 5.57
N GLU A 52 6.60 -1.64 6.13
CA GLU A 52 8.05 -1.61 6.08
C GLU A 52 8.55 -1.63 4.63
N ASP A 53 7.95 -2.44 3.75
CA ASP A 53 8.31 -2.46 2.31
C ASP A 53 8.06 -1.11 1.61
N ALA A 54 6.98 -0.41 2.00
CA ALA A 54 6.65 0.90 1.45
C ALA A 54 7.60 1.99 1.96
N GLU A 55 8.01 1.90 3.22
CA GLU A 55 9.01 2.80 3.84
C GLU A 55 10.38 2.59 3.20
N ASP A 56 10.83 1.35 3.05
CA ASP A 56 12.08 0.98 2.37
C ASP A 56 12.08 1.45 0.91
N TYR A 57 10.95 1.33 0.20
CA TYR A 57 10.80 1.85 -1.15
C TYR A 57 10.98 3.38 -1.18
N LEU A 58 10.29 4.10 -0.29
CA LEU A 58 10.35 5.56 -0.23
C LEU A 58 11.76 6.04 0.12
N GLU A 59 12.45 5.39 1.05
CA GLU A 59 13.82 5.74 1.42
C GLU A 59 14.79 5.49 0.27
N SER A 60 14.75 4.29 -0.32
CA SER A 60 15.65 3.89 -1.43
C SER A 60 15.44 4.72 -2.70
N ARG A 61 14.25 5.29 -2.88
CA ARG A 61 13.89 6.17 -4.01
C ARG A 61 13.56 7.59 -3.60
N SER A 62 14.11 8.06 -2.48
CA SER A 62 13.91 9.43 -2.01
C SER A 62 14.22 10.49 -3.06
N TYR A 63 15.16 10.23 -3.97
CA TYR A 63 15.49 11.10 -5.12
C TYR A 63 14.36 11.25 -6.16
N ALA A 64 13.41 10.31 -6.21
CA ALA A 64 12.28 10.31 -7.13
C ALA A 64 11.00 10.91 -6.51
N HIS A 65 11.06 11.25 -5.23
CA HIS A 65 9.92 11.75 -4.46
C HIS A 65 10.26 13.10 -3.82
N SER A 66 9.24 13.90 -3.53
CA SER A 66 9.43 15.13 -2.77
C SER A 66 9.59 14.88 -1.28
N ASP A 67 10.05 15.88 -0.54
CA ASP A 67 10.10 15.93 0.93
C ASP A 67 8.71 15.81 1.59
N LYS A 68 7.64 15.86 0.80
CA LYS A 68 6.26 15.70 1.26
C LYS A 68 5.69 14.31 0.99
N ALA A 69 6.46 13.43 0.36
CA ALA A 69 6.03 12.06 0.14
C ALA A 69 5.91 11.30 1.47
N VAL A 70 4.82 10.55 1.63
CA VAL A 70 4.51 9.81 2.86
C VAL A 70 3.95 8.43 2.55
N VAL A 71 4.24 7.47 3.43
CA VAL A 71 3.57 6.17 3.43
C VAL A 71 2.21 6.30 4.10
N TYR A 72 1.15 5.98 3.37
CA TYR A 72 -0.24 6.10 3.78
C TYR A 72 -0.94 4.74 3.73
N CYS A 73 -1.67 4.39 4.79
CA CYS A 73 -2.47 3.18 4.87
C CYS A 73 -3.87 3.43 4.29
N LEU A 74 -4.31 2.55 3.39
CA LEU A 74 -5.67 2.54 2.85
C LEU A 74 -6.38 1.22 3.14
N SER A 75 -7.71 1.30 3.20
CA SER A 75 -8.57 0.12 3.34
C SER A 75 -8.92 -0.49 1.99
N GLY A 76 -8.66 -1.78 1.88
CA GLY A 76 -9.08 -2.63 0.78
C GLY A 76 -10.47 -3.24 0.96
N TYR A 77 -11.27 -2.78 1.93
CA TYR A 77 -12.61 -3.31 2.22
C TYR A 77 -13.50 -3.46 0.98
N TRP A 78 -13.52 -2.43 0.13
CA TRP A 78 -14.33 -2.41 -1.09
C TRP A 78 -13.73 -3.25 -2.24
N SER A 79 -12.49 -3.70 -2.10
CA SER A 79 -11.87 -4.63 -3.04
C SER A 79 -12.27 -6.06 -2.70
N GLY A 80 -13.40 -6.52 -3.24
CA GLY A 80 -14.01 -7.80 -2.85
C GLY A 80 -13.03 -8.99 -2.86
N LYS A 81 -12.18 -9.11 -3.89
CA LYS A 81 -11.17 -10.19 -3.95
C LYS A 81 -10.10 -10.07 -2.87
N TYR A 82 -9.61 -8.87 -2.61
CA TYR A 82 -8.57 -8.64 -1.61
C TYR A 82 -9.12 -8.76 -0.18
N ASN A 83 -10.31 -8.22 0.07
CA ASN A 83 -10.98 -8.33 1.35
C ASN A 83 -11.28 -9.79 1.72
N CYS A 84 -11.79 -10.59 0.76
CA CYS A 84 -11.99 -12.02 0.98
C CYS A 84 -10.68 -12.76 1.27
N LEU A 85 -9.60 -12.44 0.54
CA LEU A 85 -8.28 -13.04 0.78
C LEU A 85 -7.79 -12.70 2.19
N HIS A 86 -7.80 -11.42 2.58
CA HIS A 86 -7.33 -10.97 3.88
C HIS A 86 -8.12 -11.59 5.04
N ARG A 87 -9.45 -11.62 4.94
CA ARG A 87 -10.32 -12.27 5.95
C ARG A 87 -10.06 -13.76 6.09
N ALA A 88 -9.83 -14.46 4.98
CA ALA A 88 -9.46 -15.87 5.01
C ALA A 88 -8.12 -16.11 5.72
N LEU A 89 -7.15 -15.21 5.56
CA LEU A 89 -5.85 -15.28 6.24
C LEU A 89 -5.94 -14.94 7.74
N GLU A 90 -6.81 -14.00 8.13
CA GLU A 90 -7.05 -13.70 9.56
C GLU A 90 -7.88 -14.77 10.30
N GLY A 91 -8.33 -15.82 9.60
CA GLY A 91 -9.23 -16.83 10.17
C GLY A 91 -10.64 -16.30 10.48
N LYS A 92 -11.00 -15.14 9.92
CA LYS A 92 -12.33 -14.51 10.06
C LYS A 92 -13.19 -14.93 8.86
N SER A 93 -13.66 -16.18 8.85
CA SER A 93 -14.54 -16.70 7.80
C SER A 93 -16.00 -16.71 8.20
#